data_AF-A0A3A8QSX5-F1
#
_entry.id   AF-A0A3A8QSX5-F1
#
_cell.length_a   1.000
_cell.length_b   1.000
_cell.length_c   1.000
_cell.angle_alpha   90.00
_cell.angle_beta   90.00
_cell.angle_gamma   90.00
#
_symmetry.space_group_name_H-M   'P 1'
#
loop_
_entity.id
_entity.type
_entity.pdbx_description
1 polymer ?
#
loop_
_entity_poly.entity_id
_entity_poly.type
_entity_poly.pdbx_seq_one_letter_code
_entity_poly.pdbx_strand_id
1 'polypeptide(L)'
;MLGTGCALMVAACGAGPDESEDMEGTESVKMSISLAGDACGVFSAAATVSAPDLPPPSPQYLNVGNGYIEGYLFNIPVGPRRIVEVKAYNRMGLEVYAGATAVDVYEGSVAYAQLQLKRNPQNCPGGGTGDIYIIGSLEGTGPGQDGGPAYDAGPWPTYDAGVYDAGSAFDAG
;
A
#
# COMPACT_ATOMS: atom_id res chain seq x y z
N MET A 1 -54.67 45.62 4.39
CA MET A 1 -54.93 44.38 5.14
C MET A 1 -55.08 43.25 4.14
N LEU A 2 -54.13 42.30 4.16
CA LEU A 2 -53.99 41.03 3.43
C LEU A 2 -52.56 40.57 3.78
N GLY A 3 -52.23 39.42 4.34
CA GLY A 3 -52.96 38.31 4.92
C GLY A 3 -51.90 37.42 5.60
N THR A 4 -52.23 36.91 6.78
CA THR A 4 -51.45 35.94 7.56
C THR A 4 -51.41 34.59 6.84
N GLY A 5 -50.27 33.88 6.84
CA GLY A 5 -50.21 32.50 6.38
C GLY A 5 -48.82 31.90 6.33
N CYS A 6 -48.36 31.35 7.46
CA CYS A 6 -47.17 30.50 7.55
C CYS A 6 -47.42 29.14 6.86
N ALA A 7 -46.45 28.67 6.07
CA ALA A 7 -46.28 27.26 5.79
C ALA A 7 -44.78 26.96 5.60
N LEU A 8 -44.14 26.64 6.72
CA LEU A 8 -42.85 25.94 6.77
C LEU A 8 -43.06 24.55 6.15
N MET A 9 -42.63 24.35 4.90
CA MET A 9 -42.44 23.01 4.36
C MET A 9 -41.09 22.49 4.84
N VAL A 10 -41.17 21.70 5.91
CA VAL A 10 -40.16 20.74 6.34
C VAL A 10 -40.02 19.71 5.21
N ALA A 11 -39.06 19.92 4.31
CA ALA A 11 -38.54 18.83 3.49
C ALA A 11 -37.53 18.08 4.37
N ALA A 12 -38.03 17.06 5.05
CA ALA A 12 -37.22 15.98 5.59
C ALA A 12 -36.58 15.24 4.41
N CYS A 13 -35.38 15.68 4.01
CA CYS A 13 -34.45 14.80 3.32
C CYS A 13 -33.57 14.23 4.43
N GLY A 14 -33.83 12.97 4.77
CA GLY A 14 -32.99 12.23 5.69
C GLY A 14 -31.56 12.26 5.13
N ALA A 15 -30.73 13.08 5.76
CA ALA A 15 -29.30 12.80 5.83
C ALA A 15 -29.20 11.51 6.65
N GLY A 16 -29.39 10.37 5.97
CA GLY A 16 -28.74 9.15 6.41
C GLY A 16 -27.26 9.48 6.53
N PRO A 17 -26.58 9.02 7.59
CA PRO A 17 -25.14 9.14 7.61
C PRO A 17 -24.63 8.54 6.30
N ASP A 18 -23.85 9.33 5.54
CA ASP A 18 -22.88 8.79 4.61
C ASP A 18 -21.92 7.92 5.43
N GLU A 19 -22.38 6.72 5.76
CA GLU A 19 -21.53 5.57 5.93
C GLU A 19 -21.05 5.27 4.51
N SER A 20 -20.15 6.10 4.01
CA SER A 20 -19.13 5.60 3.11
C SER A 20 -18.46 4.51 3.93
N GLU A 21 -18.98 3.29 3.81
CA GLU A 21 -18.29 2.09 4.24
C GLU A 21 -16.89 2.27 3.67
N ASP A 22 -15.96 2.59 4.56
CA ASP A 22 -14.57 2.67 4.24
C ASP A 22 -14.28 1.33 3.57
N MET A 23 -14.17 1.33 2.24
CA MET A 23 -13.64 0.21 1.48
C MET A 23 -12.15 0.18 1.79
N GLU A 24 -11.82 0.01 3.07
CA GLU A 24 -10.50 -0.30 3.56
C GLU A 24 -10.21 -1.67 2.99
N GLY A 25 -9.43 -1.66 1.92
CA GLY A 25 -8.95 -2.89 1.34
C GLY A 25 -8.17 -3.64 2.40
N THR A 26 -8.21 -4.96 2.35
CA THR A 26 -7.32 -5.76 3.18
C THR A 26 -6.03 -6.03 2.44
N GLU A 27 -6.03 -6.06 1.11
CA GLU A 27 -4.92 -6.60 0.33
C GLU A 27 -3.71 -5.68 0.26
N SER A 28 -2.55 -6.30 0.06
CA SER A 28 -1.27 -5.65 -0.11
C SER A 28 -0.55 -6.08 -1.38
N VAL A 29 0.15 -5.12 -1.99
CA VAL A 29 0.97 -5.32 -3.20
C VAL A 29 2.40 -4.98 -2.88
N LYS A 30 3.29 -5.96 -2.97
CA LYS A 30 4.72 -5.76 -2.96
C LYS A 30 5.19 -5.21 -4.30
N MET A 31 6.07 -4.23 -4.24
CA MET A 31 6.69 -3.60 -5.38
C MET A 31 8.19 -3.82 -5.34
N SER A 32 8.78 -4.21 -6.46
CA SER A 32 10.23 -4.15 -6.67
C SER A 32 10.50 -3.69 -8.09
N ILE A 33 11.22 -2.57 -8.21
CA ILE A 33 11.44 -1.87 -9.47
C ILE A 33 12.95 -1.61 -9.62
N SER A 34 13.58 -2.15 -10.65
CA SER A 34 15.03 -1.99 -10.85
C SER A 34 15.39 -0.59 -11.35
N LEU A 35 16.36 0.06 -10.73
CA LEU A 35 16.97 1.32 -11.18
C LEU A 35 18.17 1.10 -12.11
N ALA A 36 18.28 -0.08 -12.73
CA ALA A 36 19.32 -0.34 -13.72
C ALA A 36 19.22 0.66 -14.87
N GLY A 37 20.30 1.41 -15.11
CA GLY A 37 20.34 2.46 -16.12
C GLY A 37 19.73 3.80 -15.68
N ASP A 38 19.45 4.01 -14.39
CA ASP A 38 18.99 5.30 -13.89
C ASP A 38 20.04 6.40 -14.15
N ALA A 39 19.69 7.33 -15.05
CA ALA A 39 20.50 8.50 -15.37
C ALA A 39 20.03 9.78 -14.66
N CYS A 40 18.90 9.72 -13.95
CA CYS A 40 18.24 10.89 -13.36
C CYS A 40 18.46 11.02 -11.86
N GLY A 41 19.08 10.01 -11.23
CA GLY A 41 19.43 10.03 -9.81
C GLY A 41 18.19 10.00 -8.92
N VAL A 42 17.40 8.95 -9.05
CA VAL A 42 16.23 8.69 -8.21
C VAL A 42 16.64 8.66 -6.74
N PHE A 43 15.89 9.40 -5.92
CA PHE A 43 16.14 9.57 -4.49
C PHE A 43 14.94 9.16 -3.63
N SER A 44 13.72 9.39 -4.12
CA SER A 44 12.49 8.95 -3.49
C SER A 44 11.48 8.51 -4.54
N ALA A 45 10.49 7.73 -4.12
CA ALA A 45 9.38 7.35 -4.96
C ALA A 45 8.10 7.24 -4.14
N ALA A 46 6.97 7.43 -4.80
CA ALA A 46 5.66 7.22 -4.24
C ALA A 46 4.78 6.49 -5.24
N ALA A 47 3.86 5.70 -4.71
CA ALA A 47 2.91 4.95 -5.49
C ALA A 47 1.49 5.21 -5.00
N THR A 48 0.54 5.19 -5.92
CA THR A 48 -0.88 5.39 -5.66
C THR A 48 -1.67 4.27 -6.29
N VAL A 49 -2.77 3.89 -5.64
CA VAL A 49 -3.74 2.95 -6.21
C VAL A 49 -5.05 3.69 -6.42
N SER A 50 -5.59 3.61 -7.63
CA SER A 50 -6.83 4.28 -8.00
C SER A 50 -7.76 3.35 -8.77
N ALA A 51 -9.06 3.57 -8.61
CA ALA A 51 -10.12 2.95 -9.40
C ALA A 51 -11.41 3.80 -9.26
N PRO A 52 -12.40 3.64 -10.15
CA PRO A 52 -13.63 4.44 -10.12
C PRO A 52 -14.46 4.31 -8.84
N ASP A 53 -14.34 3.17 -8.16
CA ASP A 53 -15.02 2.80 -6.91
C ASP A 53 -14.18 3.12 -5.65
N LEU A 54 -12.97 3.66 -5.80
CA LEU A 54 -12.11 4.04 -4.68
C LEU A 54 -12.20 5.54 -4.36
N PRO A 55 -12.01 5.92 -3.09
CA PRO A 55 -11.79 7.32 -2.75
C PRO A 55 -10.53 7.87 -3.46
N PRO A 56 -10.34 9.20 -3.44
CA PRO A 56 -9.15 9.82 -4.02
C PRO A 56 -7.85 9.15 -3.53
N PRO A 57 -6.93 8.83 -4.44
CA PRO A 57 -5.75 8.05 -4.09
C PRO A 57 -4.81 8.81 -3.15
N SER A 58 -4.41 8.17 -2.06
CA SER A 58 -3.34 8.65 -1.18
C SER A 58 -1.98 8.08 -1.61
N PRO A 59 -0.93 8.90 -1.74
CA PRO A 59 0.41 8.39 -2.07
C PRO A 59 1.00 7.59 -0.89
N GLN A 60 1.53 6.41 -1.20
CA GLN A 60 2.31 5.59 -0.29
C GLN A 60 3.79 5.66 -0.70
N TYR A 61 4.66 5.98 0.25
CA TYR A 61 6.08 6.15 -0.02
C TYR A 61 6.80 4.80 -0.14
N LEU A 62 7.67 4.71 -1.13
CA LEU A 62 8.51 3.54 -1.39
C LEU A 62 9.95 3.82 -0.98
N ASN A 63 10.66 2.77 -0.57
CA ASN A 63 12.07 2.85 -0.26
C ASN A 63 12.90 2.85 -1.54
N VAL A 64 13.88 3.75 -1.61
CA VAL A 64 14.84 3.81 -2.71
C VAL A 64 16.22 3.46 -2.16
N GLY A 65 16.81 2.37 -2.64
CA GLY A 65 18.09 1.89 -2.15
C GLY A 65 18.58 0.67 -2.91
N ASN A 66 19.87 0.37 -2.82
CA ASN A 66 20.49 -0.81 -3.43
C ASN A 66 20.23 -0.98 -4.94
N GLY A 67 19.93 0.11 -5.66
CA GLY A 67 19.59 0.06 -7.08
C GLY A 67 18.15 -0.35 -7.39
N TYR A 68 17.24 -0.26 -6.41
CA TYR A 68 15.82 -0.56 -6.56
C TYR A 68 14.92 0.50 -5.91
N ILE A 69 13.68 0.59 -6.39
CA ILE A 69 12.54 1.16 -5.67
C ILE A 69 11.71 -0.02 -5.15
N GLU A 70 11.52 -0.12 -3.85
CA GLU A 70 10.85 -1.26 -3.22
C GLU A 70 9.90 -0.82 -2.11
N GLY A 71 8.85 -1.60 -1.89
CA GLY A 71 7.93 -1.33 -0.80
C GLY A 71 6.65 -2.12 -0.93
N TYR A 72 5.66 -1.73 -0.13
CA TYR A 72 4.34 -2.31 -0.13
C TYR A 72 3.31 -1.20 -0.30
N LEU A 73 2.27 -1.51 -1.07
CA LEU A 73 1.03 -0.76 -1.10
C LEU A 73 0.01 -1.51 -0.27
N PHE A 74 -0.55 -0.85 0.73
CA PHE A 74 -1.53 -1.43 1.64
C PHE A 74 -2.92 -0.90 1.37
N ASN A 75 -3.89 -1.56 2.00
CA ASN A 75 -5.29 -1.21 2.01
C ASN A 75 -5.94 -1.15 0.62
N ILE A 76 -5.59 -2.11 -0.24
CA ILE A 76 -6.10 -2.14 -1.62
C ILE A 76 -7.36 -3.02 -1.67
N PRO A 77 -8.53 -2.47 -2.05
CA PRO A 77 -9.74 -3.26 -2.10
C PRO A 77 -9.69 -4.28 -3.23
N VAL A 78 -10.25 -5.46 -2.97
CA VAL A 78 -10.49 -6.49 -3.97
C VAL A 78 -11.28 -5.90 -5.13
N GLY A 79 -10.86 -6.20 -6.35
CA GLY A 79 -11.53 -5.71 -7.54
C GLY A 79 -10.64 -5.71 -8.78
N PRO A 80 -11.25 -5.69 -9.96
CA PRO A 80 -10.50 -5.67 -11.21
C PRO A 80 -9.94 -4.28 -11.50
N ARG A 81 -8.85 -4.24 -12.28
CA ARG A 81 -8.29 -3.02 -12.89
C ARG A 81 -7.97 -1.91 -11.88
N ARG A 82 -7.43 -2.26 -10.72
CA ARG A 82 -6.81 -1.30 -9.80
C ARG A 82 -5.59 -0.70 -10.50
N ILE A 83 -5.60 0.60 -10.73
CA ILE A 83 -4.50 1.29 -11.42
C ILE A 83 -3.45 1.67 -10.38
N VAL A 84 -2.29 1.03 -10.49
CA VAL A 84 -1.11 1.36 -9.70
C VAL A 84 -0.26 2.34 -10.49
N GLU A 85 -0.18 3.58 -10.03
CA GLU A 85 0.69 4.61 -10.57
C GLU A 85 1.91 4.78 -9.66
N VAL A 86 3.09 4.96 -10.24
CA VAL A 86 4.34 5.18 -9.52
C VAL A 86 5.02 6.39 -10.10
N LYS A 87 5.51 7.25 -9.20
CA LYS A 87 6.31 8.43 -9.52
C LYS A 87 7.62 8.38 -8.75
N ALA A 88 8.71 8.58 -9.44
CA ALA A 88 10.07 8.63 -8.89
C ALA A 88 10.63 10.03 -9.01
N TYR A 89 11.27 10.50 -7.94
CA TYR A 89 11.75 11.86 -7.78
C TYR A 89 13.27 11.89 -7.54
N ASN A 90 13.93 12.92 -8.06
CA ASN A 90 15.33 13.17 -7.77
C ASN A 90 15.51 13.94 -6.44
N ARG A 91 16.76 14.24 -6.06
CA ARG A 91 17.08 15.00 -4.83
C ARG A 91 16.49 16.42 -4.79
N MET A 92 16.09 16.97 -5.93
CA MET A 92 15.44 18.29 -6.01
C MET A 92 13.92 18.20 -5.84
N GLY A 93 13.36 17.00 -5.66
CA GLY A 93 11.91 16.77 -5.57
C GLY A 93 11.19 16.82 -6.93
N LEU A 94 11.94 16.78 -8.05
CA LEU A 94 11.34 16.77 -9.38
C LEU A 94 11.02 15.35 -9.81
N GLU A 95 9.84 15.13 -10.37
CA GLU A 95 9.44 13.86 -10.97
C GLU A 95 10.30 13.58 -12.21
N VAL A 96 11.12 12.54 -12.13
CA VAL A 96 12.06 12.17 -13.20
C VAL A 96 11.65 10.89 -13.94
N TYR A 97 10.86 10.03 -13.30
CA TYR A 97 10.17 8.93 -13.98
C TYR A 97 8.74 8.75 -13.44
N ALA A 98 7.83 8.33 -14.30
CA ALA A 98 6.46 7.98 -13.92
C ALA A 98 5.91 6.86 -14.79
N GLY A 99 5.02 6.05 -14.25
CA GLY A 99 4.35 4.99 -14.99
C GLY A 99 3.11 4.48 -14.26
N ALA A 100 2.23 3.80 -14.98
CA ALA A 100 1.07 3.16 -14.40
C ALA A 100 0.81 1.79 -15.03
N THR A 101 0.23 0.88 -14.25
CA THR A 101 -0.21 -0.43 -14.73
C THR A 101 -1.52 -0.83 -14.04
N ALA A 102 -2.31 -1.65 -14.70
CA ALA A 102 -3.56 -2.17 -14.15
C ALA A 102 -3.32 -3.56 -13.53
N VAL A 103 -3.82 -3.77 -12.32
CA VAL A 103 -3.75 -5.06 -11.63
C VAL A 103 -5.14 -5.49 -11.20
N ASP A 104 -5.41 -6.78 -11.32
CA ASP A 104 -6.59 -7.39 -10.72
C ASP A 104 -6.21 -7.89 -9.32
N VAL A 105 -6.99 -7.45 -8.33
CA VAL A 105 -6.79 -7.77 -6.92
C VAL A 105 -7.87 -8.77 -6.51
N TYR A 106 -7.45 -9.93 -6.04
CA TYR A 106 -8.32 -10.98 -5.53
C TYR A 106 -8.13 -11.12 -4.02
N GLU A 107 -9.09 -11.72 -3.33
CA GLU A 107 -8.93 -12.00 -1.90
C GLU A 107 -7.73 -12.92 -1.67
N GLY A 108 -6.82 -12.54 -0.78
CA GLY A 108 -5.63 -13.31 -0.45
C GLY A 108 -4.59 -13.43 -1.56
N SER A 109 -4.74 -12.73 -2.69
CA SER A 109 -3.77 -12.77 -3.78
C SER A 109 -3.86 -11.55 -4.70
N VAL A 110 -2.69 -11.10 -5.17
CA VAL A 110 -2.63 -10.10 -6.25
C VAL A 110 -1.81 -10.68 -7.39
N ALA A 111 -2.32 -10.47 -8.61
CA ALA A 111 -1.68 -10.95 -9.82
C ALA A 111 -0.31 -10.27 -10.04
N TYR A 112 0.59 -10.99 -10.70
CA TYR A 112 1.84 -10.41 -11.18
C TYR A 112 1.54 -9.40 -12.29
N ALA A 113 2.11 -8.21 -12.17
CA ALA A 113 2.08 -7.22 -13.24
C ALA A 113 3.45 -6.58 -13.45
N GLN A 114 3.72 -6.26 -14.72
CA GLN A 114 4.87 -5.46 -15.10
C GLN A 114 4.48 -3.99 -15.16
N LEU A 115 5.29 -3.17 -14.52
CA LEU A 115 5.18 -1.72 -14.58
C LEU A 115 6.40 -1.16 -15.32
N GLN A 116 6.17 -0.21 -16.22
CA GLN A 116 7.23 0.52 -16.91
C GLN A 116 7.19 1.98 -16.46
N LEU A 117 8.31 2.51 -15.96
CA LEU A 117 8.43 3.95 -15.67
C LEU A 117 9.08 4.67 -16.84
N LYS A 118 8.42 5.71 -17.34
CA LYS A 118 8.88 6.55 -18.44
C LYS A 118 9.58 7.79 -17.90
N ARG A 119 10.72 8.13 -18.50
CA ARG A 119 11.52 9.30 -18.12
C ARG A 119 10.78 10.59 -18.45
N ASN A 120 10.85 11.57 -17.54
CA ASN A 120 10.40 12.93 -17.79
C ASN A 120 11.55 13.75 -18.40
N PRO A 121 11.50 14.11 -19.71
CA PRO A 121 12.61 14.79 -20.37
C PRO A 121 12.78 16.26 -19.94
N GLN A 122 11.76 16.87 -19.34
CA GLN A 122 11.83 18.24 -18.84
C GLN A 122 12.61 18.30 -17.52
N ASN A 123 12.33 17.36 -16.61
CA ASN A 123 12.94 17.30 -15.28
C ASN A 123 14.27 16.52 -15.27
N CYS A 124 14.49 15.70 -16.29
CA CYS A 124 15.73 14.97 -16.49
C CYS A 124 16.15 15.05 -17.97
N PRO A 125 16.89 16.11 -18.37
CA PRO A 125 17.41 16.25 -19.73
C PRO A 125 18.66 15.37 -19.95
N GLY A 126 18.82 14.76 -21.13
CA GLY A 126 20.01 13.97 -21.49
C GLY A 126 19.78 13.02 -22.69
N GLY A 127 20.86 12.62 -23.38
CA GLY A 127 20.81 11.86 -24.64
C GLY A 127 20.70 10.33 -24.47
N GLY A 128 19.80 9.73 -25.25
CA GLY A 128 19.43 8.31 -25.30
C GLY A 128 18.00 8.17 -25.85
N THR A 129 17.60 7.02 -26.39
CA THR A 129 16.23 6.81 -26.90
C THR A 129 15.23 6.81 -25.76
N GLY A 130 14.80 8.01 -25.35
CA GLY A 130 13.47 8.41 -24.86
C GLY A 130 12.88 7.76 -23.61
N ASP A 131 13.05 6.45 -23.43
CA ASP A 131 12.35 5.62 -22.47
C ASP A 131 13.36 4.63 -21.88
N ILE A 132 13.88 4.90 -20.68
CA ILE A 132 14.55 3.86 -19.91
C ILE A 132 13.43 3.04 -19.30
N TYR A 133 13.24 1.82 -19.80
CA TYR A 133 12.26 0.88 -19.30
C TYR A 133 12.71 0.37 -17.94
N ILE A 134 12.35 1.11 -16.91
CA ILE A 134 12.43 0.61 -15.55
C ILE A 134 11.28 -0.39 -15.40
N ILE A 135 11.60 -1.68 -15.47
CA ILE A 135 10.63 -2.76 -15.31
C ILE A 135 10.57 -3.10 -13.82
N GLY A 136 9.37 -2.96 -13.25
CA GLY A 136 9.07 -3.47 -11.92
C GLY A 136 8.09 -4.62 -11.93
N SER A 137 8.16 -5.45 -10.90
CA SER A 137 7.17 -6.45 -10.58
C SER A 137 6.27 -5.98 -9.43
N LEU A 138 4.97 -6.14 -9.63
CA LEU A 138 3.96 -6.07 -8.57
C LEU A 138 3.59 -7.50 -8.19
N GLU A 139 3.67 -7.85 -6.90
CA GLU A 139 3.31 -9.17 -6.39
C GLU A 139 2.34 -9.04 -5.23
N GLY A 140 1.33 -9.90 -5.17
CA GLY A 140 0.39 -9.91 -4.04
C GLY A 140 0.95 -10.60 -2.82
N THR A 141 0.70 -10.00 -1.66
CA THR A 141 1.08 -10.58 -0.36
C THR A 141 -0.10 -10.95 0.53
N GLY A 142 -1.33 -10.82 0.03
CA GLY A 142 -2.55 -11.10 0.79
C GLY A 142 -2.93 -9.90 1.68
N PRO A 143 -3.79 -10.11 2.70
CA PRO A 143 -4.13 -9.09 3.67
C PRO A 143 -2.86 -8.46 4.23
N GLY A 144 -2.80 -7.13 4.30
CA GLY A 144 -1.67 -6.37 4.82
C GLY A 144 -1.22 -7.01 6.12
N GLN A 145 0.01 -7.54 6.13
CA GLN A 145 0.66 -7.91 7.36
C GLN A 145 1.09 -6.62 8.05
N ASP A 146 0.10 -5.90 8.56
CA ASP A 146 0.30 -5.04 9.70
C ASP A 146 0.89 -5.97 10.76
N GLY A 147 2.14 -5.68 11.16
CA GLY A 147 2.81 -6.40 12.23
C GLY A 147 1.81 -6.60 13.35
N GLY A 148 1.48 -7.87 13.60
CA GLY A 148 0.40 -8.24 14.50
C GLY A 148 0.53 -7.49 15.82
N PRO A 149 -0.58 -7.23 16.51
CA PRO A 149 -0.50 -6.51 17.76
C PRO A 149 0.48 -7.25 18.68
N ALA A 150 1.40 -6.48 19.25
CA ALA A 150 2.19 -6.90 20.39
C ALA A 150 1.26 -7.12 21.59
N TYR A 151 0.53 -8.24 21.61
CA TYR A 151 -0.03 -8.85 22.81
C TYR A 151 -0.36 -10.33 22.54
N ASP A 152 0.64 -11.20 22.67
CA ASP A 152 0.46 -12.43 23.46
C ASP A 152 1.82 -12.94 23.95
N ALA A 153 2.55 -12.06 24.64
CA ALA A 153 3.49 -12.51 25.65
C ALA A 153 2.69 -12.57 26.97
N GLY A 154 1.92 -13.65 27.12
CA GLY A 154 1.28 -13.98 28.39
C GLY A 154 2.29 -13.98 29.55
N PRO A 155 1.82 -13.75 30.78
CA PRO A 155 2.67 -13.49 31.93
C PRO A 155 3.44 -14.75 32.32
N TRP A 156 4.74 -14.76 32.03
CA TRP A 156 5.67 -15.76 32.55
C TRP A 156 5.77 -15.64 34.07
N PRO A 157 5.56 -16.74 34.83
CA PRO A 157 5.84 -16.75 36.25
C PRO A 157 7.34 -16.62 36.51
N THR A 158 7.63 -15.83 37.54
CA THR A 158 8.91 -15.52 38.17
C THR A 158 9.85 -16.72 38.34
N TYR A 159 11.14 -16.49 38.09
CA TYR A 159 12.21 -17.33 38.64
C TYR A 159 12.29 -17.10 40.16
N ASP A 160 12.13 -18.14 40.97
CA ASP A 160 13.13 -18.59 41.96
C ASP A 160 12.67 -19.89 42.68
N ALA A 161 13.65 -20.64 43.16
CA ALA A 161 13.63 -21.76 44.11
C ALA A 161 13.35 -23.18 43.58
N GLY A 162 14.40 -24.02 43.59
CA GLY A 162 14.21 -25.48 43.63
C GLY A 162 15.39 -26.35 43.16
N VAL A 163 16.54 -26.28 43.85
CA VAL A 163 17.57 -27.33 43.82
C VAL A 163 16.97 -28.64 44.36
N TYR A 164 16.80 -29.69 43.56
CA TYR A 164 17.30 -31.05 43.87
C TYR A 164 17.14 -32.05 42.71
N ASP A 165 18.22 -32.82 42.58
CA ASP A 165 18.45 -34.07 41.88
C ASP A 165 17.44 -35.18 42.26
N ALA A 166 17.17 -36.12 41.33
CA ALA A 166 16.89 -37.55 41.57
C ALA A 166 15.92 -38.17 40.54
N GLY A 167 16.49 -39.03 39.69
CA GLY A 167 15.98 -40.39 39.43
C GLY A 167 14.51 -40.57 39.04
N SER A 168 14.27 -40.77 37.75
CA SER A 168 13.09 -41.51 37.30
C SER A 168 13.23 -42.99 37.69
N ALA A 169 12.59 -43.38 38.79
CA ALA A 169 12.27 -44.77 39.10
C ALA A 169 10.82 -44.83 39.61
N PHE A 170 9.90 -45.24 38.76
CA PHE A 170 8.66 -45.87 39.18
C PHE A 170 8.41 -47.08 38.26
N ASP A 171 8.72 -48.24 38.84
CA ASP A 171 8.32 -49.57 38.43
C ASP A 171 6.90 -49.82 38.96
N ALA A 172 6.00 -50.36 38.13
CA ALA A 172 4.86 -51.20 38.49
C ALA A 172 3.99 -51.53 37.25
N GLY A 173 4.05 -52.79 36.80
CA GLY A 173 3.06 -53.40 35.89
C GLY A 173 3.63 -54.44 34.94
#